data_AF-A0A7M3YHK5-F1
#
_entry.id   AF-A0A7M3YHK5-F1
#
_cell.length_a   1.000
_cell.length_b   1.000
_cell.length_c   1.000
_cell.angle_alpha   90.00
_cell.angle_beta   90.00
_cell.angle_gamma   90.00
#
_symmetry.space_group_name_H-M   'P 1'
#
loop_
_entity.id
_entity.type
_entity.pdbx_description
1 polymer ?
#
loop_
_entity_poly.entity_id
_entity_poly.type
_entity_poly.pdbx_seq_one_letter_code
_entity_poly.pdbx_strand_id
1 'polypeptide(L)' 'LNKRVRQVVPELEINQHIEEEIVDSNKDEKRLKSLIESGNISEAFFLARRFVASGESWAESYLEQCRSKM' A
#
# COMPACT_ATOMS: atom_id res chain seq x y z
N LEU A 1 -32.62 24.05 27.82
CA LEU A 1 -31.22 23.62 28.06
C LEU A 1 -30.62 23.22 26.71
N ASN A 2 -29.82 24.09 26.10
CA ASN A 2 -29.27 23.88 24.76
C ASN A 2 -28.10 22.87 24.84
N LYS A 3 -28.30 21.63 24.36
CA LYS A 3 -27.22 20.66 24.26
C LYS A 3 -26.53 20.80 22.90
N ARG A 4 -25.31 21.32 22.93
CA ARG A 4 -24.33 21.25 21.84
C ARG A 4 -23.68 19.86 21.80
N VAL A 5 -22.99 19.62 20.68
CA VAL A 5 -21.93 18.61 20.43
C VAL A 5 -22.52 17.25 20.01
N ARG A 6 -22.16 16.65 18.86
CA ARG A 6 -20.83 16.50 18.27
C ARG A 6 -20.96 16.18 16.78
N GLN A 7 -20.13 16.80 15.94
CA GLN A 7 -19.86 16.29 14.59
C GLN A 7 -19.39 14.84 14.71
N VAL A 8 -20.16 13.93 14.11
CA VAL A 8 -19.66 12.61 13.72
C VAL A 8 -18.73 12.85 12.54
N VAL A 9 -17.45 13.01 12.85
CA VAL A 9 -16.40 12.91 11.84
C VAL A 9 -16.46 11.48 11.32
N PRO A 10 -16.64 11.28 10.00
CA PRO A 10 -16.83 9.94 9.46
C PRO A 10 -15.58 9.11 9.76
N GLU A 11 -15.79 8.03 10.50
CA GLU A 11 -14.87 6.90 10.56
C GLU A 11 -14.65 6.44 9.13
N LEU A 12 -13.51 6.85 8.57
CA LEU A 12 -12.95 6.21 7.40
C LEU A 12 -12.58 4.79 7.84
N GLU A 13 -13.57 3.92 7.82
CA GLU A 13 -13.39 2.48 7.82
C GLU A 13 -12.61 2.12 6.56
N ILE A 14 -11.28 2.12 6.66
CA ILE A 14 -10.41 1.50 5.67
C ILE A 14 -10.45 -0.02 5.92
N ASN A 15 -11.65 -0.60 5.84
CA ASN A 15 -11.86 -2.03 5.69
C ASN A 15 -11.80 -2.33 4.20
N GLN A 16 -10.60 -2.26 3.63
CA GLN A 16 -10.37 -2.80 2.29
C GLN A 16 -10.15 -4.30 2.45
N HIS A 17 -11.23 -5.03 2.21
CA HIS A 17 -11.29 -6.44 1.89
C HIS A 17 -10.21 -6.79 0.85
N ILE A 18 -9.12 -7.43 1.30
CA ILE A 18 -8.08 -8.00 0.44
C ILE A 18 -8.37 -9.50 0.35
N GLU A 19 -9.44 -9.86 -0.35
CA GLU A 19 -9.65 -11.23 -0.80
C GLU A 19 -9.13 -11.34 -2.24
N GLU A 20 -8.28 -12.36 -2.43
CA GLU A 20 -7.91 -12.98 -3.71
C GLU A 20 -7.01 -12.20 -4.69
N GLU A 21 -5.68 -12.31 -4.52
CA GLU A 21 -4.75 -12.45 -5.67
C GLU A 21 -3.37 -12.96 -5.20
N ILE A 22 -3.30 -14.21 -4.73
CA ILE A 22 -2.03 -14.92 -4.49
C ILE A 22 -1.60 -15.66 -5.76
N VAL A 23 -1.40 -14.96 -6.87
CA VAL A 23 -0.78 -15.61 -8.04
C VAL A 23 -0.01 -14.58 -8.86
N ASP A 24 1.32 -14.76 -8.89
CA ASP A 24 2.32 -14.09 -9.75
C ASP A 24 3.30 -13.08 -9.10
N SER A 25 3.85 -13.43 -7.92
CA SER A 25 4.96 -12.73 -7.25
C SER A 25 6.16 -12.42 -8.17
N ASN A 26 6.38 -13.19 -9.25
CA ASN A 26 7.50 -12.98 -10.17
C ASN A 26 7.26 -11.80 -11.15
N LYS A 27 6.04 -11.67 -11.69
CA LYS A 27 5.68 -10.47 -12.49
C LYS A 27 5.55 -9.25 -11.61
N ASP A 28 5.05 -9.41 -10.39
CA ASP A 28 4.87 -8.33 -9.43
C ASP A 28 6.21 -7.71 -9.01
N GLU A 29 7.21 -8.55 -8.69
CA GLU A 29 8.55 -8.04 -8.36
C GLU A 29 9.17 -7.27 -9.54
N LYS A 30 9.05 -7.80 -10.77
CA LYS A 30 9.57 -7.13 -11.97
C LYS A 30 8.88 -5.79 -12.22
N ARG A 31 7.55 -5.73 -12.05
CA ARG A 31 6.80 -4.47 -12.14
C ARG A 31 7.29 -3.47 -11.11
N LEU A 32 7.43 -3.90 -9.86
CA LEU A 32 7.87 -3.04 -8.77
C LEU A 32 9.27 -2.48 -9.02
N LYS A 33 10.23 -3.31 -9.44
CA LYS A 33 11.57 -2.89 -9.86
C LYS A 33 11.50 -1.88 -10.99
N SER A 34 10.74 -2.18 -12.05
CA SER A 34 10.60 -1.30 -13.20
C SER A 34 10.02 0.07 -12.82
N LEU A 35 9.09 0.14 -11.87
CA LEU A 35 8.56 1.40 -11.36
C LEU A 35 9.60 2.19 -10.58
N ILE A 36 10.38 1.53 -9.73
CA ILE A 36 11.48 2.15 -8.98
C ILE A 36 12.53 2.69 -9.94
N GLU A 37 12.92 1.91 -10.96
CA GLU A 37 13.88 2.31 -11.99
C GLU A 37 13.37 3.46 -12.86
N SER A 38 12.06 3.48 -13.16
CA SER A 38 11.43 4.56 -13.90
C SER A 38 11.26 5.84 -13.08
N GLY A 39 11.60 5.84 -11.78
CA GLY A 39 11.42 6.97 -10.87
C GLY A 39 9.99 7.17 -10.38
N ASN A 40 9.09 6.22 -10.65
CA ASN A 40 7.71 6.22 -10.15
C ASN A 40 7.65 5.67 -8.72
N ILE A 41 8.31 6.37 -7.79
CA ILE A 41 8.45 5.94 -6.38
C ILE A 41 7.08 5.87 -5.69
N SER A 42 6.15 6.79 -5.98
CA SER A 42 4.81 6.77 -5.39
C SER A 42 4.04 5.50 -5.76
N GLU A 43 4.01 5.13 -7.04
CA GLU A 43 3.30 3.93 -7.52
C GLU A 43 3.98 2.66 -7.00
N ALA A 44 5.31 2.63 -6.99
CA ALA A 44 6.08 1.55 -6.39
C ALA A 44 5.79 1.40 -4.89
N PHE A 45 5.69 2.50 -4.14
CA PHE A 45 5.36 2.47 -2.72
C PHE A 45 3.97 1.88 -2.46
N PHE A 46 2.96 2.27 -3.25
CA PHE A 46 1.61 1.72 -3.12
C PHE A 46 1.56 0.22 -3.43
N LEU A 47 2.24 -0.21 -4.50
CA LEU A 47 2.33 -1.62 -4.86
C LEU A 47 3.06 -2.44 -3.80
N ALA A 48 4.24 -1.99 -3.37
CA ALA A 48 4.99 -2.64 -2.31
C ALA A 48 4.14 -2.77 -1.05
N ARG A 49 3.45 -1.70 -0.62
CA ARG A 49 2.58 -1.73 0.56
C ARG A 49 1.43 -2.73 0.39
N ARG A 50 0.85 -2.81 -0.82
CA ARG A 50 -0.21 -3.77 -1.14
C ARG A 50 0.29 -5.20 -0.98
N PHE A 51 1.47 -5.51 -1.51
CA PHE A 51 2.08 -6.83 -1.37
C PHE A 51 2.42 -7.17 0.09
N VAL A 52 2.95 -6.20 0.86
CA VAL A 52 3.19 -6.39 2.30
C VAL A 52 1.88 -6.68 3.04
N ALA A 53 0.80 -5.97 2.71
CA ALA A 53 -0.52 -6.21 3.28
C ALA A 53 -1.09 -7.60 2.88
N SER A 54 -0.74 -8.11 1.70
CA SER A 54 -1.04 -9.47 1.25
C SER A 54 -0.19 -10.56 1.95
N GLY A 55 0.79 -10.19 2.78
CA GLY A 55 1.68 -11.13 3.47
C GLY A 55 2.96 -11.48 2.70
N GLU A 56 3.27 -10.78 1.62
CA GLU A 56 4.47 -10.98 0.81
C GLU A 56 5.67 -10.25 1.44
N SER A 57 6.45 -10.94 2.27
CA SER A 57 7.61 -10.35 2.97
C SER A 57 8.70 -9.82 2.04
N TRP A 58 8.80 -10.32 0.80
CA TRP A 58 9.77 -9.79 -0.17
C TRP A 58 9.48 -8.33 -0.53
N ALA A 59 8.22 -7.91 -0.50
CA ALA A 59 7.81 -6.55 -0.82
C ALA A 59 8.18 -5.54 0.27
N GLU A 60 8.42 -5.98 1.52
CA GLU A 60 8.85 -5.11 2.61
C GLU A 60 10.20 -4.44 2.27
N SER A 61 11.16 -5.21 1.76
CA SER A 61 12.46 -4.67 1.33
C SER A 61 12.34 -3.62 0.23
N TYR A 62 11.36 -3.75 -0.67
CA TYR A 62 11.14 -2.74 -1.71
C TYR A 62 10.36 -1.54 -1.20
N LEU A 63 9.43 -1.75 -0.26
CA LEU A 63 8.68 -0.68 0.39
C LEU A 63 9.63 0.27 1.13
N GLU A 64 10.59 -0.29 1.88
CA GLU A 64 11.63 0.47 2.56
C GLU A 64 12.54 1.21 1.58
N GLN A 65 12.94 0.56 0.47
CA GLN A 65 13.70 1.22 -0.59
C GLN A 65 12.93 2.41 -1.19
N CYS A 66 11.62 2.26 -1.41
CA CYS A 66 10.78 3.36 -1.92
C CYS A 66 10.69 4.49 -0.89
N ARG A 67 10.50 4.18 0.40
CA ARG A 67 10.51 5.19 1.48
C ARG A 67 11.81 5.97 1.56
N SER A 68 12.94 5.33 1.31
CA SER A 68 14.25 5.97 1.36
C SER A 68 14.51 6.89 0.14
N LYS A 69 13.83 6.64 -0.98
CA LYS A 69 13.93 7.46 -2.21
C LYS A 69 12.87 8.54 -2.34
N MET A 70 11.91 8.60 -1.40
CA MET A 70 10.85 9.61 -1.36
C MET A 70 11.30 10.84 -0.58
#